data_AF-A0A4Y2QAY7-F1
#
_entry.id   AF-A0A4Y2QAY7-F1
#
_cell.length_a   1.000
_cell.length_b   1.000
_cell.length_c   1.000
_cell.angle_alpha   90.00
_cell.angle_beta   90.00
_cell.angle_gamma   90.00
#
_symmetry.space_group_name_H-M   'P 1'
#
loop_
_entity.id
_entity.type
_entity.pdbx_description
1 polymer ?
#
loop_
_entity_poly.entity_id
_entity_poly.type
_entity_poly.pdbx_seq_one_letter_code
_entity_poly.pdbx_strand_id
1 'polypeptide(L)'
;MLTLDVCFNFRELEGEIARCIERLQEYDFEIQHRKGTSHGNADALSRRPCKESCKHCTNAEKKFGMETDISVKVLTTEDPWSSSEIQKTELEDPVINPILEKKLNSEDRPSWQEIAAESLATNRYWALWDSLNLKDGVLYRKWESDDISSCW
;
A
#
# COMPACT_ATOMS: atom_id res chain seq x y z
N MET A 1 -9.38 -28.80 -20.71
CA MET A 1 -8.19 -29.07 -19.91
C MET A 1 -7.02 -28.49 -20.69
N LEU A 2 -6.66 -27.23 -20.42
CA LEU A 2 -5.45 -26.61 -20.98
C LEU A 2 -4.42 -26.71 -19.86
N THR A 3 -3.44 -27.58 -20.05
CA THR A 3 -2.34 -27.85 -19.12
C THR A 3 -1.40 -26.66 -19.02
N LEU A 4 -0.57 -26.68 -17.98
CA LEU A 4 0.51 -25.78 -17.52
C LEU A 4 1.42 -25.08 -18.55
N ASP A 5 1.18 -25.28 -19.84
CA ASP A 5 2.06 -24.91 -20.94
C ASP A 5 2.15 -23.39 -21.18
N VAL A 6 1.13 -22.58 -20.93
CA VAL A 6 1.19 -21.15 -21.36
C VAL A 6 2.07 -20.28 -20.46
N CYS A 7 2.15 -20.55 -19.15
CA CYS A 7 2.95 -19.74 -18.23
C CYS A 7 4.43 -20.15 -18.21
N PHE A 8 4.72 -21.46 -18.37
CA PHE A 8 6.09 -21.98 -18.29
C PHE A 8 6.77 -22.17 -19.66
N ASN A 9 6.05 -22.08 -20.80
CA ASN A 9 6.67 -22.18 -22.14
C ASN A 9 7.17 -20.85 -22.72
N PHE A 10 7.26 -19.79 -21.93
CA PHE A 10 8.00 -18.61 -22.37
C PHE A 10 9.49 -18.97 -22.43
N ARG A 11 10.02 -18.95 -23.65
CA ARG A 11 11.40 -19.36 -23.97
C ARG A 11 12.47 -18.51 -23.27
N GLU A 12 12.09 -17.30 -22.88
CA GLU A 12 12.86 -16.36 -22.06
C GLU A 12 11.92 -15.73 -21.03
N LEU A 13 12.09 -16.11 -19.77
CA LEU A 13 11.42 -15.48 -18.64
C LEU A 13 12.26 -14.25 -18.26
N GLU A 14 11.96 -13.11 -18.86
CA GLU A 14 12.62 -11.84 -18.55
C GLU A 14 11.67 -10.84 -17.87
N GLY A 15 12.24 -9.94 -17.06
CA GLY A 15 11.51 -8.84 -16.44
C GLY A 15 10.48 -9.28 -15.39
N GLU A 16 9.27 -8.74 -15.48
CA GLU A 16 8.23 -8.90 -14.45
C GLU A 16 7.79 -10.35 -14.26
N ILE A 17 7.80 -11.16 -15.33
CA ILE A 17 7.34 -12.55 -15.31
C ILE A 17 8.32 -13.42 -14.50
N ALA A 18 9.63 -13.22 -14.66
CA ALA A 18 10.65 -13.95 -13.90
C ALA A 18 10.52 -13.68 -12.40
N ARG A 19 10.37 -12.41 -12.02
CA ARG A 19 10.17 -12.00 -10.63
C ARG A 19 8.88 -12.55 -10.05
N CYS A 20 7.80 -12.58 -10.83
CA CYS A 20 6.53 -13.18 -10.40
C CYS A 20 6.69 -14.69 -10.16
N ILE A 21 7.40 -15.41 -11.03
CA ILE A 21 7.60 -16.86 -10.88
C ILE A 21 8.45 -17.17 -9.64
N GLU A 22 9.53 -16.44 -9.39
CA GLU A 22 10.37 -16.62 -8.19
C GLU A 22 9.53 -16.58 -6.91
N ARG A 23 8.60 -15.63 -6.81
CA ARG A 23 7.71 -15.51 -5.65
C ARG A 23 6.61 -16.56 -5.61
N LEU A 24 6.07 -16.94 -6.78
CA LEU A 24 5.00 -17.94 -6.85
C LEU A 24 5.51 -19.35 -6.52
N GLN A 25 6.79 -19.66 -6.77
CA GLN A 25 7.39 -20.96 -6.44
C GLN A 25 7.38 -21.30 -4.95
N GLU A 26 7.18 -20.33 -4.06
CA GLU A 26 7.02 -20.55 -2.62
C GLU A 26 5.69 -21.24 -2.25
N TYR A 27 4.73 -21.27 -3.17
CA TYR A 27 3.37 -21.76 -2.92
C TYR A 27 3.09 -23.01 -3.76
N ASP A 28 2.28 -23.92 -3.20
CA ASP A 28 1.66 -25.00 -3.96
C ASP A 28 0.30 -24.51 -4.47
N PHE A 29 0.14 -24.42 -5.79
CA PHE A 29 -1.08 -23.90 -6.42
C PHE A 29 -1.36 -24.56 -7.77
N GLU A 30 -2.65 -24.60 -8.12
CA GLU A 30 -3.12 -25.03 -9.43
C GLU A 30 -3.58 -23.82 -10.26
N ILE A 31 -3.08 -23.71 -11.49
CA ILE A 31 -3.50 -22.65 -12.41
C ILE A 31 -4.81 -23.04 -13.08
N GLN A 32 -5.87 -22.26 -12.83
CA GLN A 32 -7.17 -22.44 -13.49
C GLN A 32 -7.55 -21.21 -14.30
N HIS A 33 -7.80 -21.41 -15.60
CA HIS A 33 -8.33 -20.36 -16.45
C HIS A 33 -9.82 -20.12 -16.16
N ARG A 34 -10.17 -18.88 -15.82
CA ARG A 34 -11.54 -18.43 -15.56
C ARG A 34 -11.97 -17.44 -16.64
N LYS A 35 -13.15 -17.66 -17.24
CA LYS A 35 -13.71 -16.71 -18.21
C LYS A 35 -14.03 -15.36 -17.52
N GLY A 36 -13.94 -14.26 -18.26
CA GLY A 36 -14.26 -12.89 -17.83
C GLY A 36 -15.42 -12.75 -16.85
N THR A 37 -16.55 -13.36 -17.19
CA THR A 37 -17.80 -13.29 -16.41
C THR A 37 -17.75 -13.99 -15.06
N SER A 38 -16.78 -14.89 -14.85
CA SER A 38 -16.66 -15.71 -13.64
C SER A 38 -15.72 -15.13 -12.58
N HIS A 39 -15.06 -14.00 -12.86
CA HIS A 39 -14.17 -13.31 -11.92
C HIS A 39 -14.59 -11.86 -11.67
N GLY A 40 -15.91 -11.59 -11.72
CA GLY A 40 -16.48 -10.25 -11.51
C GLY A 40 -16.05 -9.58 -10.20
N ASN A 41 -15.90 -10.35 -9.12
CA ASN A 41 -15.40 -9.82 -7.84
C ASN A 41 -13.95 -9.33 -7.95
N ALA A 42 -13.06 -10.11 -8.57
CA ALA A 42 -11.66 -9.73 -8.75
C ALA A 42 -11.52 -8.55 -9.74
N ASP A 43 -12.36 -8.52 -10.78
CA ASP A 43 -12.43 -7.39 -11.72
C ASP A 43 -12.89 -6.11 -11.00
N ALA A 44 -13.93 -6.19 -10.17
CA ALA A 44 -14.43 -5.06 -9.39
C ALA A 44 -13.38 -4.53 -8.39
N LEU A 45 -12.66 -5.42 -7.69
CA LEU A 45 -11.64 -5.03 -6.71
C LEU A 45 -10.34 -4.50 -7.34
N SER A 46 -9.98 -4.95 -8.54
CA SER A 46 -8.78 -4.49 -9.25
C SER A 46 -8.99 -3.17 -10.00
N ARG A 47 -10.24 -2.76 -10.23
CA ARG A 47 -10.56 -1.46 -10.82
C ARG A 47 -10.13 -0.34 -9.87
N ARG A 48 -9.32 0.57 -10.39
CA ARG A 48 -8.97 1.80 -9.66
C ARG A 48 -10.20 2.71 -9.55
N PRO A 49 -10.40 3.40 -8.41
CA PRO A 49 -11.40 4.45 -8.31
C PRO A 49 -11.20 5.44 -9.45
N CYS A 50 -12.19 5.54 -10.33
CA CYS A 50 -12.20 6.51 -11.41
C CYS A 50 -12.91 7.78 -10.94
N LYS A 51 -12.63 8.92 -11.58
CA LYS A 51 -13.44 10.12 -11.37
C LYS A 51 -14.90 9.78 -11.73
N GLU A 52 -15.85 10.29 -10.94
CA GLU A 52 -17.29 9.97 -11.04
C GLU A 52 -17.87 10.10 -12.46
N SER A 53 -17.25 10.92 -13.31
CA SER A 53 -17.66 11.14 -14.70
C SER A 53 -16.92 10.30 -15.75
N CYS A 54 -16.31 9.17 -15.38
CA CYS A 54 -15.55 8.33 -16.32
C CYS A 54 -16.48 7.64 -17.34
N LYS A 55 -16.50 8.14 -18.58
CA LYS A 55 -17.32 7.60 -19.69
C LYS A 55 -17.12 6.09 -19.92
N HIS A 56 -15.90 5.58 -19.75
CA HIS A 56 -15.60 4.17 -19.96
C HIS A 56 -16.27 3.28 -18.89
N CYS A 57 -16.18 3.69 -17.62
CA CYS A 57 -16.78 2.97 -16.49
C CYS A 57 -18.30 3.00 -16.55
N THR A 58 -18.91 4.16 -16.82
CA THR A 58 -20.37 4.30 -16.96
C THR A 58 -20.93 3.41 -18.07
N ASN A 59 -20.23 3.32 -19.21
CA ASN A 59 -20.65 2.45 -20.32
C ASN A 59 -20.49 0.96 -19.99
N ALA A 60 -19.45 0.60 -19.23
CA ALA A 60 -19.27 -0.76 -18.76
C ALA A 60 -20.37 -1.15 -17.76
N GLU A 61 -20.65 -0.31 -16.76
CA GLU A 61 -21.71 -0.53 -15.76
C GLU A 61 -23.08 -0.75 -16.42
N LYS A 62 -23.45 0.10 -17.39
CA LYS A 62 -24.68 -0.06 -18.18
C LYS A 62 -24.73 -1.38 -18.96
N LYS A 63 -23.60 -1.82 -19.51
CA LYS A 63 -23.51 -3.06 -20.29
C LYS A 63 -23.63 -4.31 -19.42
N PHE A 64 -23.11 -4.26 -18.20
CA PHE A 64 -23.12 -5.38 -17.27
C PHE A 64 -24.35 -5.40 -16.34
N GLY A 65 -25.26 -4.43 -16.45
CA GLY A 65 -26.48 -4.38 -15.65
C GLY A 65 -26.20 -4.29 -14.16
N MET A 66 -25.09 -3.65 -13.77
CA MET A 66 -24.75 -3.45 -12.37
C MET A 66 -25.70 -2.39 -11.79
N GLU A 67 -26.71 -2.80 -11.03
CA GLU A 67 -27.50 -1.90 -10.21
C GLU A 67 -26.58 -1.21 -9.20
N THR A 68 -26.64 0.13 -9.17
CA THR A 68 -25.80 1.00 -8.34
C THR A 68 -26.15 0.96 -6.85
N ASP A 69 -27.07 0.09 -6.42
CA ASP A 69 -27.53 -0.03 -5.04
C ASP A 69 -26.72 -1.06 -4.23
N ILE A 70 -25.39 -1.05 -4.38
CA ILE A 70 -24.53 -1.66 -3.38
C ILE A 70 -24.36 -0.65 -2.26
N SER A 71 -25.27 -0.71 -1.28
CA SER A 71 -25.10 -0.05 0.01
C SER A 71 -23.89 -0.67 0.71
N VAL A 72 -22.70 -0.13 0.46
CA VAL A 72 -21.49 -0.43 1.22
C VAL A 72 -21.70 0.17 2.61
N LYS A 73 -22.13 -0.66 3.57
CA LYS A 73 -21.99 -0.32 4.98
C LYS A 73 -20.50 -0.37 5.28
N VAL A 74 -19.88 0.80 5.37
CA VAL A 74 -18.57 0.94 5.99
C VAL A 74 -18.73 0.45 7.43
N LEU A 75 -18.28 -0.78 7.69
CA LEU A 75 -18.04 -1.25 9.03
C LEU A 75 -16.80 -0.50 9.49
N THR A 76 -16.99 0.63 10.16
CA THR A 76 -15.96 1.19 11.03
C THR A 76 -15.78 0.20 12.16
N THR A 77 -14.88 -0.76 11.98
CA THR A 77 -14.22 -1.39 13.11
C THR A 77 -13.59 -0.26 13.90
N GLU A 78 -13.85 -0.20 15.21
CA GLU A 78 -13.06 0.64 16.10
C GLU A 78 -11.60 0.31 15.81
N ASP A 79 -10.85 1.29 15.35
CA ASP A 79 -9.43 1.11 15.06
C ASP A 79 -8.80 0.56 16.35
N PRO A 80 -8.22 -0.65 16.34
CA PRO A 80 -7.66 -1.26 17.55
C PRO A 80 -6.53 -0.43 18.16
N TRP A 81 -6.07 0.60 17.46
CA TRP A 81 -4.97 1.45 17.83
C TRP A 81 -5.46 2.88 18.05
N SER A 82 -5.69 3.23 19.31
CA SER A 82 -5.84 4.63 19.67
C SER A 82 -4.52 5.37 19.40
N SER A 83 -4.61 6.67 19.04
CA SER A 83 -3.41 7.50 18.84
C SER A 83 -2.45 7.47 20.03
N SER A 84 -2.98 7.35 21.27
CA SER A 84 -2.18 7.17 22.48
C SER A 84 -1.40 5.85 22.55
N GLU A 85 -1.98 4.75 22.04
CA GLU A 85 -1.28 3.46 22.00
C GLU A 85 -0.17 3.49 20.96
N ILE A 86 -0.44 4.08 19.79
CA ILE A 86 0.58 4.25 18.74
C ILE A 86 1.74 5.09 19.27
N GLN A 87 1.46 6.25 19.86
CA GLN A 87 2.48 7.12 20.43
C GLN A 87 3.34 6.38 21.46
N LYS A 88 2.71 5.61 22.35
CA LYS A 88 3.42 4.82 23.35
C LYS A 88 4.36 3.80 22.68
N THR A 89 3.88 3.09 21.66
CA THR A 89 4.72 2.12 20.95
C THR A 89 5.87 2.75 20.19
N GLU A 90 5.69 3.94 19.62
CA GLU A 90 6.78 4.67 18.95
C GLU A 90 7.86 5.15 19.92
N LEU A 91 7.45 5.60 21.12
CA LEU A 91 8.37 5.99 22.20
C LEU A 91 9.18 4.80 22.74
N GLU A 92 8.58 3.61 22.78
CA GLU A 92 9.24 2.38 23.21
C GLU A 92 10.11 1.74 22.10
N ASP A 93 9.93 2.15 20.83
CA ASP A 93 10.65 1.61 19.69
C ASP A 93 12.07 2.19 19.59
N PRO A 94 13.13 1.36 19.67
CA PRO A 94 14.52 1.83 19.67
C PRO A 94 14.98 2.39 18.31
N VAL A 95 14.24 2.15 17.23
CA VAL A 95 14.53 2.64 15.88
C VAL A 95 13.79 3.94 15.60
N ILE A 96 12.52 4.04 15.99
CA ILE A 96 11.64 5.18 15.71
C ILE A 96 11.82 6.29 16.75
N ASN A 97 11.95 5.96 18.05
CA ASN A 97 12.03 6.95 19.12
C ASN A 97 13.09 8.05 18.89
N PRO A 98 14.34 7.73 18.45
CA PRO A 98 15.34 8.76 18.20
C PRO A 98 14.93 9.80 17.14
N ILE A 99 14.14 9.39 16.14
CA ILE A 99 13.61 10.31 15.11
C ILE A 99 12.42 11.10 15.66
N LEU A 100 11.53 10.43 16.39
CA LEU A 100 10.38 11.07 17.03
C LEU A 100 10.84 12.18 17.99
N GLU A 101 11.80 11.90 18.88
CA GLU A 101 12.36 12.89 19.80
C GLU A 101 12.94 14.09 19.05
N LYS A 102 13.72 13.85 17.99
CA LYS A 102 14.30 14.94 17.20
C LYS A 102 13.20 15.77 16.52
N LYS A 103 12.15 15.13 16.00
CA LYS A 103 11.03 15.81 15.33
C LYS A 103 10.16 16.61 16.29
N LEU A 104 10.05 16.16 17.55
CA LEU A 104 9.37 16.90 18.63
C LEU A 104 10.18 18.13 19.09
N ASN A 105 11.51 18.05 19.04
CA ASN A 105 12.40 19.11 19.51
C ASN A 105 12.70 20.18 18.46
N SER A 106 12.68 19.83 17.17
CA SER A 106 12.98 20.76 16.07
C SER A 106 12.26 20.37 14.78
N GLU A 107 11.83 21.36 14.00
CA GLU A 107 11.36 21.16 12.62
C GLU A 107 12.53 20.87 11.67
N ASP A 108 13.69 21.44 11.96
CA ASP A 108 14.88 21.32 11.13
C ASP A 108 15.45 19.91 11.17
N ARG A 109 15.89 19.44 10.00
CA ARG A 109 16.52 18.14 9.86
C ARG A 109 17.82 18.09 10.66
N PRO A 110 18.00 17.12 11.58
CA PRO A 110 19.25 16.92 12.29
C PRO A 110 20.41 16.75 11.32
N SER A 111 21.58 17.24 11.69
CA SER A 111 22.79 17.01 10.92
C SER A 111 23.16 15.52 10.93
N TRP A 112 23.96 15.10 9.93
CA TRP A 112 24.43 13.71 9.88
C TRP A 112 25.24 13.31 11.11
N GLN A 113 26.02 14.24 11.69
CA GLN A 113 26.83 13.95 12.88
C GLN A 113 25.98 13.56 14.10
N GLU A 114 24.77 14.11 14.22
CA GLU A 114 23.86 13.86 15.33
C GLU A 114 23.09 12.53 15.21
N ILE A 115 23.18 11.86 14.05
CA ILE A 115 22.44 10.62 13.76
C ILE A 115 23.35 9.48 13.29
N ALA A 116 24.59 9.76 12.87
CA ALA A 116 25.50 8.73 12.37
C ALA A 116 25.78 7.59 13.36
N ALA A 117 25.65 7.84 14.67
CA ALA A 117 25.81 6.83 15.72
C ALA A 117 24.58 5.94 15.93
N GLU A 118 23.43 6.33 15.36
CA GLU A 118 22.18 5.57 15.44
C GLU A 118 22.19 4.34 14.50
N SER A 119 21.16 3.51 14.65
CA SER A 119 21.01 2.31 13.81
C SER A 119 20.84 2.66 12.33
N LEU A 120 21.23 1.74 11.44
CA LEU A 120 20.99 1.90 10.00
C LEU A 120 19.50 2.10 9.68
N ALA A 121 18.61 1.46 10.45
CA ALA A 121 17.17 1.61 10.27
C ALA A 121 16.70 3.03 10.65
N THR A 122 17.19 3.57 11.76
CA THR A 122 16.95 4.97 12.18
C THR A 122 17.45 5.95 11.12
N ASN A 123 18.64 5.70 10.56
CA ASN A 123 19.23 6.53 9.50
C ASN A 123 18.39 6.54 8.22
N ARG A 124 17.64 5.47 7.93
CA ARG A 124 16.69 5.45 6.80
C ARG A 124 15.51 6.40 7.04
N TYR A 125 14.98 6.45 8.26
CA TYR A 125 13.94 7.41 8.62
C TYR A 125 14.46 8.85 8.59
N TRP A 126 15.70 9.08 9.01
CA TRP A 126 16.35 10.38 8.84
C TRP A 126 16.44 10.82 7.37
N ALA A 127 16.74 9.88 6.46
CA ALA A 127 16.73 10.18 5.02
C ALA A 127 15.36 10.62 4.50
N LEU A 128 14.29 10.20 5.17
CA LEU A 128 12.90 10.52 4.85
C LEU A 128 12.35 11.74 5.61
N TRP A 129 13.19 12.50 6.34
CA TRP A 129 12.77 13.56 7.27
C TRP A 129 11.68 14.49 6.75
N ASP A 130 11.80 14.94 5.50
CA ASP A 130 10.88 15.92 4.90
C ASP A 130 9.49 15.33 4.63
N SER A 131 9.40 14.01 4.50
CA SER A 131 8.14 13.27 4.40
C SER A 131 7.53 12.91 5.76
N LEU A 132 8.29 13.01 6.85
CA LEU A 132 7.82 12.69 8.20
C LEU A 132 7.15 13.91 8.84
N ASN A 133 5.97 13.70 9.43
CA ASN A 133 5.13 14.72 10.02
C ASN A 133 4.60 14.24 11.37
N LEU A 134 4.40 15.17 12.30
CA LEU A 134 3.78 14.88 13.59
C LEU A 134 2.30 15.23 13.55
N LYS A 135 1.47 14.34 14.10
CA LYS A 135 0.06 14.59 14.35
C LYS A 135 -0.31 14.01 15.70
N ASP A 136 -0.79 14.87 16.60
CA ASP A 136 -1.13 14.52 17.98
C ASP A 136 0.02 13.78 18.72
N GLY A 137 1.27 14.09 18.33
CA GLY A 137 2.48 13.50 18.90
C GLY A 137 2.83 12.09 18.40
N VAL A 138 2.18 11.62 17.34
CA VAL A 138 2.50 10.39 16.60
C VAL A 138 3.21 10.74 15.29
N LEU A 139 4.21 9.95 14.89
CA LEU A 139 5.01 10.16 13.69
C LEU A 139 4.36 9.50 12.46
N TYR A 140 3.94 10.31 11.50
CA TYR A 140 3.37 9.85 10.24
C TYR A 140 4.32 10.09 9.08
N ARG A 141 4.33 9.16 8.11
CA ARG A 141 4.97 9.37 6.81
C ARG A 141 3.92 9.81 5.80
N LYS A 142 4.05 11.03 5.29
CA LYS A 142 3.25 11.54 4.18
C LYS A 142 3.65 10.80 2.90
N TRP A 143 2.66 10.24 2.21
CA TRP A 143 2.83 9.76 0.85
C TRP A 143 2.58 10.90 -0.14
N GLU A 144 3.51 11.13 -1.06
CA GLU A 144 3.29 12.01 -2.21
C GLU A 144 2.61 11.18 -3.30
N SER A 145 1.30 11.40 -3.50
CA SER A 145 0.59 10.95 -4.69
C SER A 145 0.48 12.12 -5.65
N ASP A 146 0.99 11.98 -6.88
CA ASP A 146 0.94 13.04 -7.91
C ASP A 146 -0.48 13.43 -8.33
N ASP A 147 -1.52 12.71 -7.92
CA ASP A 147 -2.90 13.19 -8.06
C ASP A 147 -3.89 12.46 -7.14
N ILE A 148 -4.77 13.28 -6.56
CA ILE A 148 -6.00 12.98 -5.79
C ILE A 148 -5.79 12.58 -4.33
N SER A 149 -5.84 13.64 -3.49
CA SER A 149 -6.05 13.66 -2.04
C SER A 149 -5.16 12.73 -1.24
N SER A 150 -4.21 13.34 -0.51
CA SER A 150 -3.52 12.73 0.62
C SER A 150 -4.49 11.89 1.45
N CYS A 151 -4.40 10.57 1.32
CA CYS A 151 -4.96 9.66 2.30
C CYS A 151 -4.08 9.80 3.54
N TRP A 152 -4.70 10.28 4.62
CA TRP A 152 -4.13 10.36 5.95
C TRP A 152 -4.42 9.10 6.73
#